data_AF-A0A2P5HQS3-F1
#
_entry.id   AF-A0A2P5HQS3-F1
#
_cell.length_a   1.000
_cell.length_b   1.000
_cell.length_c   1.000
_cell.angle_alpha   90.00
_cell.angle_beta   90.00
_cell.angle_gamma   90.00
#
_symmetry.space_group_name_H-M   'P 1'
#
loop_
_entity.id
_entity.type
_entity.pdbx_description
1 polymer ?
#
loop_
_entity_poly.entity_id
_entity_poly.type
_entity_poly.pdbx_seq_one_letter_code
_entity_poly.pdbx_strand_id
1 'polypeptide(L)'
;MALLEAPVPGSLRPFDPTAYSSKAKAATPPSDPAADVKVDERANLENLGIGKPIREDGVRLKGLEPVVSTKLVETPPSARRIVTVDMPATDNSGTQRLVSLRVIKKIYSVEVDDKKYTFAEVDGWTCKIPPRHYVEGELVLYFQIDSFLPGVDDRFGKGFGKTRKFQMLDGKLGQRLKTDKFGSGEDKILSQGMIMPVQTFPEIWKKLEVVRQFISTGPTANDVGLINATLLIMYRDRNWAEVLGVKKWKDQAAQNEKPDDRRLGNYPGKVFRRTDVMRLQDCPNLFKKDKYNKLVYQESVKMDGCAMVVYFVKKSCARFSSLNPLPEKVGPNSVLEGARFGVCSNNVDKNELEQDGANAFKYWEAALRHDLPTKLSKLDVNIAIQGELCGDRIQGNREGLPDGEQDFFVYAMFDIDRQAFIDPRRVEIMAKDLGLKHVPVVGYVRLTEIASSHQDLQKRAAQGKGEGLVFKCINDGRRVKVISNTYLLEHGL
;
A
#
# COMPACT_ATOMS: atom_id res chain seq x y z
N MET A 1 12.35 31.28 -11.24
CA MET A 1 11.37 30.28 -10.76
C MET A 1 10.75 30.82 -9.48
N ALA A 2 9.44 31.09 -9.48
CA ALA A 2 8.75 31.53 -8.28
C ALA A 2 8.65 30.35 -7.29
N LEU A 3 9.08 30.57 -6.06
CA LEU A 3 8.80 29.69 -4.92
C LEU A 3 7.28 29.65 -4.75
N LEU A 4 6.64 28.57 -5.19
CA LEU A 4 5.27 28.27 -4.79
C LEU A 4 5.31 27.89 -3.30
N GLU A 5 4.63 28.68 -2.47
CA GLU A 5 4.50 28.44 -1.04
C GLU A 5 3.96 27.03 -0.78
N ALA A 6 4.55 26.35 0.22
CA ALA A 6 4.07 25.05 0.65
C ALA A 6 2.62 25.16 1.15
N PRO A 7 1.73 24.21 0.82
CA PRO A 7 0.34 24.27 1.27
C PRO A 7 0.26 24.27 2.81
N VAL A 8 -0.50 25.21 3.35
CA VAL A 8 -0.77 25.36 4.78
C VAL A 8 -1.61 24.17 5.26
N PRO A 9 -1.26 23.50 6.37
CA PRO A 9 -2.10 22.47 6.98
C PRO A 9 -3.53 22.99 7.19
N GLY A 10 -4.53 22.23 6.74
CA GLY A 10 -5.96 22.60 6.88
C GLY A 10 -6.64 23.14 5.62
N SER A 11 -5.93 23.33 4.50
CA SER A 11 -6.59 23.66 3.22
C SER A 11 -7.23 22.42 2.58
N LEU A 12 -8.54 22.25 2.71
CA LEU A 12 -9.32 21.30 1.92
C LEU A 12 -9.51 21.90 0.52
N ARG A 13 -9.07 21.20 -0.54
CA ARG A 13 -9.43 21.62 -1.90
C ARG A 13 -10.82 21.04 -2.22
N PRO A 14 -11.76 21.83 -2.79
CA PRO A 14 -12.98 21.27 -3.33
C PRO A 14 -12.65 20.21 -4.40
N PHE A 15 -13.28 19.05 -4.30
CA PHE A 15 -13.18 18.00 -5.32
C PHE A 15 -13.95 18.44 -6.57
N ASP A 16 -13.25 18.67 -7.68
CA ASP A 16 -13.84 18.96 -8.99
C ASP A 16 -13.71 17.75 -9.92
N PRO A 17 -14.79 16.99 -10.16
CA PRO A 17 -14.78 15.86 -11.09
C PRO A 17 -14.67 16.28 -12.56
N THR A 18 -14.95 17.54 -12.90
CA THR A 18 -14.92 18.01 -14.30
C THR A 18 -13.50 18.24 -14.82
N ALA A 19 -12.53 18.44 -13.93
CA ALA A 19 -11.11 18.55 -14.26
C ALA A 19 -10.50 17.28 -14.89
N TYR A 20 -11.22 16.15 -14.83
CA TYR A 20 -10.76 14.84 -15.34
C TYR A 20 -11.53 14.37 -16.58
N SER A 21 -12.52 15.15 -17.05
CA SER A 21 -13.19 14.94 -18.33
C SER A 21 -12.38 15.63 -19.43
N SER A 22 -11.52 14.90 -20.14
CA SER A 22 -10.89 15.44 -21.34
C SER A 22 -11.90 15.49 -22.47
N LYS A 23 -12.46 16.67 -22.77
CA LYS A 23 -12.94 16.95 -24.14
C LYS A 23 -11.72 16.97 -25.05
N ALA A 24 -11.57 15.93 -25.86
CA ALA A 24 -10.57 15.89 -26.92
C ALA A 24 -10.82 17.07 -27.88
N LYS A 25 -9.86 18.00 -27.97
CA LYS A 25 -9.74 18.86 -29.16
C LYS A 25 -9.12 17.99 -30.25
N ALA A 26 -9.89 17.70 -31.29
CA ALA A 26 -9.41 17.01 -32.47
C ALA A 26 -8.21 17.77 -33.06
N ALA A 27 -7.06 17.11 -33.16
CA ALA A 27 -5.92 17.60 -33.90
C ALA A 27 -6.21 17.44 -35.40
N THR A 28 -6.14 18.53 -36.15
CA THR A 28 -6.20 18.54 -37.61
C THR A 28 -4.87 17.98 -38.17
N PRO A 29 -4.89 17.09 -39.17
CA PRO A 29 -3.67 16.47 -39.71
C PRO A 29 -2.79 17.48 -40.47
N PRO A 30 -1.47 17.20 -40.60
CA PRO A 30 -0.51 18.12 -41.18
C PRO A 30 -0.58 18.13 -42.72
N SER A 31 -0.46 19.32 -43.31
CA SER A 31 -0.21 19.50 -44.74
C SER A 31 1.27 19.79 -44.98
N ASP A 32 1.84 19.08 -45.96
CA ASP A 32 3.25 19.10 -46.40
C ASP A 32 3.70 20.44 -47.03
N PRO A 33 5.02 20.65 -47.25
CA PRO A 33 5.68 21.95 -47.27
C PRO A 33 5.83 22.54 -48.68
N ALA A 34 5.71 23.86 -48.78
CA ALA A 34 6.35 24.66 -49.83
C ALA A 34 6.51 26.12 -49.39
N ALA A 35 7.74 26.60 -49.56
CA ALA A 35 8.16 27.99 -49.84
C ALA A 35 7.49 29.15 -49.08
N ASP A 36 8.24 29.87 -48.24
CA ASP A 36 8.96 31.05 -48.77
C ASP A 36 9.83 31.73 -47.69
N VAL A 37 10.95 32.23 -48.19
CA VAL A 37 12.00 32.99 -47.52
C VAL A 37 11.46 34.36 -47.06
N LYS A 38 11.84 34.80 -45.86
CA LYS A 38 12.24 36.19 -45.61
C LYS A 38 13.10 36.32 -44.36
N VAL A 39 14.36 36.60 -44.63
CA VAL A 39 15.37 37.13 -43.71
C VAL A 39 14.95 38.55 -43.31
N ASP A 40 15.11 38.91 -42.05
CA ASP A 40 15.46 40.29 -41.71
C ASP A 40 16.44 40.32 -40.54
N GLU A 41 17.63 40.84 -40.84
CA GLU A 41 18.72 41.15 -39.92
C GLU A 41 18.54 42.59 -39.42
N ARG A 42 18.90 42.84 -38.16
CA ARG A 42 19.53 44.06 -37.60
C ARG A 42 19.23 44.12 -36.10
N ALA A 43 20.04 44.65 -35.20
CA ALA A 43 21.46 44.99 -35.15
C ALA A 43 21.72 45.53 -33.72
N ASN A 44 22.97 45.39 -33.28
CA ASN A 44 23.71 46.18 -32.28
C ASN A 44 23.41 45.97 -30.78
N LEU A 45 24.37 45.60 -29.91
CA LEU A 45 25.74 46.06 -29.57
C LEU A 45 25.82 47.34 -28.72
N GLU A 46 26.68 47.24 -27.69
CA GLU A 46 27.32 48.28 -26.85
C GLU A 46 26.54 48.81 -25.63
N ASN A 47 27.10 49.08 -24.44
CA ASN A 47 28.47 48.96 -23.89
C ASN A 47 28.47 49.24 -22.36
N LEU A 48 29.62 48.95 -21.70
CA LEU A 48 30.18 49.51 -20.44
C LEU A 48 29.51 49.14 -19.10
N GLY A 49 30.20 48.79 -18.01
CA GLY A 49 31.64 48.70 -17.72
C GLY A 49 31.90 48.79 -16.20
N ILE A 50 32.85 47.96 -15.72
CA ILE A 50 33.89 48.26 -14.69
C ILE A 50 33.47 48.42 -13.21
N GLY A 51 34.11 47.64 -12.32
CA GLY A 51 34.23 47.99 -10.89
C GLY A 51 34.59 46.88 -9.89
N LYS A 52 35.82 46.37 -9.90
CA LYS A 52 36.60 45.88 -8.72
C LYS A 52 37.88 46.75 -8.67
N PRO A 53 38.64 46.91 -7.56
CA PRO A 53 39.10 45.89 -6.59
C PRO A 53 39.13 46.42 -5.12
N ILE A 54 39.60 45.71 -4.06
CA ILE A 54 41.01 45.47 -3.63
C ILE A 54 41.02 44.56 -2.37
N ARG A 55 42.13 43.81 -2.22
CA ARG A 55 42.53 42.88 -1.14
C ARG A 55 43.30 43.60 -0.01
N GLU A 56 43.46 42.93 1.15
CA GLU A 56 44.73 42.71 1.88
C GLU A 56 44.44 41.81 3.11
N ASP A 57 45.05 40.62 3.17
CA ASP A 57 46.21 40.23 4.03
C ASP A 57 45.81 40.16 5.52
N GLY A 58 45.99 39.10 6.32
CA GLY A 58 46.96 38.00 6.35
C GLY A 58 47.38 37.88 7.84
N VAL A 59 47.46 36.67 8.42
CA VAL A 59 48.40 36.23 9.48
C VAL A 59 47.94 34.89 10.06
N ARG A 60 48.92 34.00 10.22
CA ARG A 60 48.86 32.62 10.72
C ARG A 60 49.74 32.57 11.97
N LEU A 61 49.29 31.98 13.07
CA LEU A 61 50.16 31.62 14.21
C LEU A 61 49.84 30.22 14.75
N LYS A 62 50.90 29.51 15.12
CA LYS A 62 51.00 28.11 15.58
C LYS A 62 50.84 28.01 17.10
N GLY A 63 50.25 26.88 17.53
CA GLY A 63 50.78 25.99 18.59
C GLY A 63 50.52 26.32 20.06
N LEU A 64 49.96 25.33 20.78
CA LEU A 64 50.56 24.64 21.95
C LEU A 64 49.48 23.92 22.78
N GLU A 65 49.62 22.61 22.94
CA GLU A 65 48.96 21.83 24.01
C GLU A 65 49.65 22.06 25.36
N PRO A 66 49.00 21.66 26.47
CA PRO A 66 49.70 20.82 27.43
C PRO A 66 48.92 19.58 27.89
N VAL A 67 49.69 18.49 27.99
CA VAL A 67 49.42 17.18 28.62
C VAL A 67 49.71 17.25 30.12
N VAL A 68 48.83 16.74 30.99
CA VAL A 68 49.08 15.99 32.26
C VAL A 68 47.73 15.32 32.63
N SER A 69 47.48 14.01 32.46
CA SER A 69 47.93 12.82 33.21
C SER A 69 47.51 12.75 34.70
N THR A 70 46.42 12.03 34.98
CA THR A 70 46.34 11.12 36.15
C THR A 70 45.61 9.84 35.78
N LYS A 71 46.32 8.72 35.92
CA LYS A 71 45.86 7.34 35.73
C LYS A 71 44.94 6.92 36.88
N LEU A 72 43.82 6.28 36.57
CA LEU A 72 43.24 5.22 37.41
C LEU A 72 42.99 4.01 36.51
N VAL A 73 43.44 2.86 37.00
CA VAL A 73 43.47 1.57 36.33
C VAL A 73 42.14 0.88 36.59
N GLU A 74 41.39 0.58 35.53
CA GLU A 74 40.33 -0.44 35.56
C GLU A 74 40.51 -1.39 34.36
N THR A 75 40.54 -2.68 34.67
CA THR A 75 40.68 -3.79 33.74
C THR A 75 39.41 -3.95 32.88
N PRO A 76 39.52 -4.33 31.59
CA PRO A 76 38.35 -4.48 30.73
C PRO A 76 37.58 -5.77 31.04
N PRO A 77 36.24 -5.74 31.12
CA PRO A 77 35.46 -6.96 31.24
C PRO A 77 35.46 -7.75 29.93
N SER A 78 35.74 -9.05 30.07
CA SER A 78 35.69 -10.10 29.07
C SER A 78 34.52 -9.95 28.08
N ALA A 79 34.85 -9.95 26.79
CA ALA A 79 33.93 -9.88 25.68
C ALA A 79 32.94 -11.07 25.72
N ARG A 80 31.71 -10.82 26.18
CA ARG A 80 30.58 -11.71 25.92
C ARG A 80 30.28 -11.66 24.43
N ARG A 81 30.60 -12.74 23.74
CA ARG A 81 30.23 -13.02 22.35
C ARG A 81 28.70 -12.94 22.25
N ILE A 82 28.19 -11.82 21.74
CA ILE A 82 26.77 -11.69 21.38
C ILE A 82 26.55 -12.65 20.22
N VAL A 83 25.90 -13.78 20.50
CA VAL A 83 25.36 -14.65 19.47
C VAL A 83 24.22 -13.86 18.84
N THR A 84 24.46 -13.24 17.69
CA THR A 84 23.41 -12.76 16.81
C THR A 84 22.65 -14.00 16.35
N VAL A 85 21.52 -14.26 16.99
CA VAL A 85 20.53 -15.18 16.46
C VAL A 85 19.95 -14.47 15.24
N ASP A 86 20.37 -14.90 14.05
CA ASP A 86 19.75 -14.49 12.80
C ASP A 86 18.29 -14.96 12.84
N MET A 87 17.41 -14.04 13.24
CA MET A 87 15.98 -14.21 13.08
C MET A 87 15.72 -14.31 11.58
N PRO A 88 15.07 -15.39 11.10
CA PRO A 88 14.81 -15.54 9.68
C PRO A 88 14.05 -14.32 9.18
N ALA A 89 14.53 -13.75 8.08
CA ALA A 89 13.94 -12.61 7.41
C ALA A 89 12.41 -12.77 7.33
N THR A 90 11.68 -11.80 7.86
CA THR A 90 10.23 -11.72 7.69
C THR A 90 9.94 -11.75 6.19
N ASP A 91 9.25 -12.78 5.73
CA ASP A 91 8.74 -12.86 4.37
C ASP A 91 7.93 -11.58 4.10
N ASN A 92 8.52 -10.72 3.28
CA ASN A 92 7.99 -9.42 2.89
C ASN A 92 7.00 -9.59 1.72
N SER A 93 6.32 -10.75 1.66
CA SER A 93 5.18 -10.93 0.77
C SER A 93 4.12 -9.94 1.26
N GLY A 94 3.72 -9.01 0.40
CA GLY A 94 2.65 -8.03 0.64
C GLY A 94 1.27 -8.68 0.79
N THR A 95 1.19 -9.84 1.45
CA THR A 95 -0.04 -10.49 1.86
C THR A 95 -0.62 -9.70 3.01
N GLN A 96 -1.68 -8.96 2.71
CA GLN A 96 -2.66 -8.54 3.69
C GLN A 96 -2.88 -9.68 4.71
N ARG A 97 -2.81 -9.38 6.00
CA ARG A 97 -2.84 -10.37 7.08
C ARG A 97 -4.23 -11.00 7.21
N LEU A 98 -4.53 -11.98 6.35
CA LEU A 98 -5.85 -12.60 6.22
C LEU A 98 -6.25 -13.33 7.49
N VAL A 99 -5.30 -14.00 8.16
CA VAL A 99 -5.57 -14.72 9.41
C VAL A 99 -4.60 -14.24 10.48
N SER A 100 -5.12 -13.77 11.61
CA SER A 100 -4.33 -13.18 12.71
C SER A 100 -4.89 -13.53 14.08
N LEU A 101 -4.03 -13.54 15.09
CA LEU A 101 -4.47 -13.62 16.49
C LEU A 101 -5.05 -12.28 16.93
N ARG A 102 -6.20 -12.34 17.62
CA ARG A 102 -6.91 -11.18 18.18
C ARG A 102 -7.52 -11.54 19.52
N VAL A 103 -7.89 -10.53 20.30
CA VAL A 103 -8.65 -10.69 21.55
C VAL A 103 -10.04 -10.10 21.37
N ILE A 104 -11.05 -10.80 21.85
CA ILE A 104 -12.42 -10.30 21.92
C ILE A 104 -12.48 -9.19 22.97
N LYS A 105 -12.80 -7.97 22.54
CA LYS A 105 -12.87 -6.79 23.42
C LYS A 105 -14.23 -6.63 24.06
N LYS A 106 -15.28 -6.95 23.31
CA LYS A 106 -16.67 -6.75 23.71
C LYS A 106 -17.56 -7.77 23.02
N ILE A 107 -18.56 -8.30 23.74
CA ILE A 107 -19.65 -9.10 23.20
C ILE A 107 -20.97 -8.39 23.50
N TYR A 108 -21.83 -8.27 22.50
CA TYR A 108 -23.16 -7.69 22.69
C TYR A 108 -24.18 -8.36 21.79
N SER A 109 -25.45 -8.30 22.19
CA SER A 109 -26.56 -8.76 21.38
C SER A 109 -27.42 -7.59 20.95
N VAL A 110 -27.93 -7.66 19.73
CA VAL A 110 -28.88 -6.69 19.18
C VAL A 110 -30.06 -7.44 18.58
N GLU A 111 -31.25 -6.90 18.79
CA GLU A 111 -32.47 -7.41 18.19
C GLU A 111 -32.78 -6.62 16.93
N VAL A 112 -32.93 -7.35 15.83
CA VAL A 112 -33.11 -6.80 14.49
C VAL A 112 -34.10 -7.70 13.76
N ASP A 113 -35.17 -7.12 13.20
CA ASP A 113 -36.21 -7.86 12.48
C ASP A 113 -36.75 -9.05 13.30
N ASP A 114 -37.08 -8.82 14.59
CA ASP A 114 -37.54 -9.81 15.58
C ASP A 114 -36.59 -11.00 15.78
N LYS A 115 -35.30 -10.82 15.44
CA LYS A 115 -34.25 -11.82 15.61
C LYS A 115 -33.11 -11.25 16.43
N LYS A 116 -32.73 -12.00 17.47
CA LYS A 116 -31.56 -11.68 18.29
C LYS A 116 -30.29 -12.17 17.63
N TYR A 117 -29.39 -11.24 17.34
CA TYR A 117 -28.04 -11.50 16.86
C TYR A 117 -27.02 -11.20 17.96
N THR A 118 -25.90 -11.92 17.96
CA THR A 118 -24.78 -11.68 18.88
C THR A 118 -23.54 -11.35 18.08
N PHE A 119 -22.80 -10.34 18.52
CA PHE A 119 -21.61 -9.83 17.86
C PHE A 119 -20.44 -9.75 18.85
N ALA A 120 -19.24 -9.92 18.32
CA ALA A 120 -17.98 -9.71 19.01
C ALA A 120 -17.18 -8.59 18.31
N GLU A 121 -16.57 -7.71 19.11
CA GLU A 121 -15.60 -6.72 18.64
C GLU A 121 -14.17 -7.23 18.81
N VAL A 122 -13.43 -7.30 17.72
CA VAL A 122 -12.00 -7.64 17.68
C VAL A 122 -11.23 -6.53 16.98
N ASP A 123 -10.43 -5.80 17.74
CA ASP A 123 -9.80 -4.56 17.28
C ASP A 123 -10.75 -3.50 16.74
N GLY A 124 -10.75 -3.25 15.44
CA GLY A 124 -11.72 -2.36 14.78
C GLY A 124 -12.77 -3.10 13.96
N TRP A 125 -12.86 -4.43 14.13
CA TRP A 125 -13.77 -5.30 13.41
C TRP A 125 -14.93 -5.74 14.30
N THR A 126 -16.11 -5.87 13.71
CA THR A 126 -17.28 -6.48 14.33
C THR A 126 -17.60 -7.77 13.59
N CYS A 127 -17.79 -8.88 14.31
CA CYS A 127 -18.10 -10.18 13.73
C CYS A 127 -19.36 -10.75 14.37
N LYS A 128 -20.30 -11.25 13.57
CA LYS A 128 -21.40 -12.07 14.07
C LYS A 128 -20.85 -13.37 14.64
N ILE A 129 -21.32 -13.73 15.83
CA ILE A 129 -20.94 -14.96 16.53
C ILE A 129 -22.19 -15.72 17.00
N PRO A 130 -22.10 -17.04 17.19
CA PRO A 130 -23.12 -17.80 17.89
C PRO A 130 -23.20 -17.36 19.36
N PRO A 131 -24.42 -17.36 19.94
CA PRO A 131 -24.60 -16.96 21.32
C PRO A 131 -23.90 -17.94 22.26
N ARG A 132 -23.30 -17.44 23.34
CA ARG A 132 -22.70 -18.22 24.44
C ARG A 132 -21.50 -19.11 24.07
N HIS A 133 -20.92 -18.95 22.88
CA HIS A 133 -19.73 -19.70 22.46
C HIS A 133 -18.40 -19.03 22.82
N TYR A 134 -18.43 -17.73 23.16
CA TYR A 134 -17.24 -16.92 23.40
C TYR A 134 -17.39 -16.08 24.65
N VAL A 135 -16.26 -15.66 25.21
CA VAL A 135 -16.19 -14.70 26.33
C VAL A 135 -15.30 -13.50 25.99
N GLU A 136 -15.56 -12.36 26.63
CA GLU A 136 -14.67 -11.20 26.52
C GLU A 136 -13.28 -11.51 27.10
N GLY A 137 -12.23 -10.98 26.48
CA GLY A 137 -10.84 -11.28 26.83
C GLY A 137 -10.28 -12.56 26.18
N GLU A 138 -11.12 -13.36 25.51
CA GLU A 138 -10.71 -14.60 24.85
C GLU A 138 -9.80 -14.33 23.64
N LEU A 139 -8.74 -15.14 23.49
CA LEU A 139 -7.84 -15.12 22.34
C LEU A 139 -8.43 -15.98 21.22
N VAL A 140 -8.57 -15.40 20.03
CA VAL A 140 -9.18 -16.04 18.85
C VAL A 140 -8.33 -15.85 17.59
N LEU A 141 -8.57 -16.68 16.59
CA LEU A 141 -8.13 -16.42 15.22
C LEU A 141 -9.20 -15.60 14.50
N TYR A 142 -8.81 -14.43 14.02
CA TYR A 142 -9.63 -13.59 13.15
C TYR A 142 -9.25 -13.83 11.69
N PHE A 143 -10.26 -14.16 10.87
CA PHE A 143 -10.22 -14.32 9.43
C PHE A 143 -10.85 -13.07 8.79
N GLN A 144 -10.05 -12.29 8.10
CA GLN A 144 -10.46 -11.03 7.49
C GLN A 144 -11.41 -11.26 6.29
N ILE A 145 -12.24 -10.25 5.95
CA ILE A 145 -12.95 -10.24 4.67
C ILE A 145 -11.99 -10.42 3.49
N ASP A 146 -12.52 -10.94 2.37
CA ASP A 146 -11.76 -11.44 1.22
C ASP A 146 -10.92 -12.70 1.50
N SER A 147 -11.03 -13.32 2.69
CA SER A 147 -10.45 -14.66 2.89
C SER A 147 -11.27 -15.70 2.14
N PHE A 148 -10.59 -16.55 1.39
CA PHE A 148 -11.13 -17.76 0.78
C PHE A 148 -10.73 -18.96 1.63
N LEU A 149 -11.73 -19.51 2.31
CA LEU A 149 -11.59 -20.65 3.21
C LEU A 149 -11.67 -21.96 2.41
N PRO A 150 -10.70 -22.87 2.54
CA PRO A 150 -10.69 -24.12 1.78
C PRO A 150 -11.88 -25.00 2.16
N GLY A 151 -12.65 -25.44 1.16
CA GLY A 151 -13.85 -26.23 1.39
C GLY A 151 -13.60 -27.67 1.84
N VAL A 152 -12.37 -28.16 1.65
CA VAL A 152 -11.90 -29.47 2.11
C VAL A 152 -11.57 -29.50 3.61
N ASP A 153 -11.50 -28.33 4.26
CA ASP A 153 -11.20 -28.24 5.69
C ASP A 153 -12.50 -28.13 6.49
N ASP A 154 -12.90 -29.26 7.06
CA ASP A 154 -14.13 -29.44 7.84
C ASP A 154 -14.27 -28.47 9.01
N ARG A 155 -13.16 -27.90 9.51
CA ARG A 155 -13.17 -26.89 10.58
C ARG A 155 -13.98 -25.67 10.18
N PHE A 156 -13.96 -25.29 8.89
CA PHE A 156 -14.74 -24.18 8.36
C PHE A 156 -16.19 -24.57 8.03
N GLY A 157 -16.48 -25.87 7.87
CA GLY A 157 -17.77 -26.37 7.43
C GLY A 157 -18.83 -26.55 8.51
N LYS A 158 -18.45 -26.73 9.80
CA LYS A 158 -19.36 -27.25 10.84
C LYS A 158 -19.83 -26.29 11.93
N GLY A 159 -19.49 -25.00 11.93
CA GLY A 159 -19.57 -24.25 13.20
C GLY A 159 -20.28 -22.89 13.29
N PHE A 160 -20.32 -22.05 12.25
CA PHE A 160 -20.52 -20.61 12.50
C PHE A 160 -21.30 -19.89 11.37
N GLY A 161 -22.63 -20.05 11.35
CA GLY A 161 -23.55 -19.20 10.56
C GLY A 161 -24.12 -19.82 9.29
N LYS A 162 -24.80 -18.98 8.48
CA LYS A 162 -25.48 -19.37 7.22
C LYS A 162 -24.57 -20.24 6.35
N THR A 163 -25.12 -21.29 5.74
CA THR A 163 -24.46 -22.05 4.66
C THR A 163 -23.95 -21.07 3.60
N ARG A 164 -22.65 -20.80 3.59
CA ARG A 164 -22.02 -19.92 2.59
C ARG A 164 -21.94 -20.70 1.27
N LYS A 165 -22.26 -20.03 0.15
CA LYS A 165 -22.14 -20.64 -1.18
C LYS A 165 -20.68 -20.99 -1.43
N PHE A 166 -20.43 -22.24 -1.79
CA PHE A 166 -19.13 -22.65 -2.28
C PHE A 166 -18.84 -21.99 -3.63
N GLN A 167 -17.59 -21.61 -3.81
CA GLN A 167 -17.06 -20.93 -4.99
C GLN A 167 -15.71 -21.54 -5.37
N MET A 168 -15.32 -21.38 -6.62
CA MET A 168 -14.04 -21.86 -7.14
C MET A 168 -13.00 -20.74 -7.16
N LEU A 169 -11.81 -21.03 -6.62
CA LEU A 169 -10.63 -20.17 -6.73
C LEU A 169 -9.41 -21.06 -7.02
N ASP A 170 -8.72 -20.80 -8.13
CA ASP A 170 -7.56 -21.59 -8.59
C ASP A 170 -7.85 -23.11 -8.63
N GLY A 171 -8.99 -23.50 -9.21
CA GLY A 171 -9.42 -24.90 -9.28
C GLY A 171 -9.80 -25.55 -7.93
N LYS A 172 -9.79 -24.79 -6.82
CA LYS A 172 -10.16 -25.29 -5.48
C LYS A 172 -11.54 -24.77 -5.07
N LEU A 173 -12.35 -25.66 -4.51
CA LEU A 173 -13.65 -25.33 -3.93
C LEU A 173 -13.48 -24.77 -2.50
N GLY A 174 -14.24 -23.74 -2.16
CA GLY A 174 -14.16 -23.10 -0.84
C GLY A 174 -15.19 -21.98 -0.66
N GLN A 175 -15.07 -21.24 0.44
CA GLN A 175 -16.02 -20.19 0.82
C GLN A 175 -15.31 -18.83 0.92
N ARG A 176 -15.86 -17.81 0.26
CA ARG A 176 -15.39 -16.43 0.38
C ARG A 176 -16.06 -15.75 1.59
N LEU A 177 -15.26 -15.11 2.44
CA LEU A 177 -15.74 -14.17 3.45
C LEU A 177 -16.01 -12.80 2.82
N LYS A 178 -17.21 -12.27 3.03
CA LYS A 178 -17.68 -10.96 2.58
C LYS A 178 -18.20 -10.14 3.75
N THR A 179 -18.52 -8.87 3.52
CA THR A 179 -19.27 -8.08 4.50
C THR A 179 -20.72 -8.55 4.56
N ASP A 180 -21.19 -8.93 5.76
CA ASP A 180 -22.58 -9.26 6.03
C ASP A 180 -23.27 -8.04 6.71
N LYS A 181 -24.51 -7.74 6.32
CA LYS A 181 -25.31 -6.63 6.87
C LYS A 181 -26.48 -7.17 7.70
N PHE A 182 -26.71 -6.55 8.86
CA PHE A 182 -27.85 -6.79 9.73
C PHE A 182 -28.57 -5.47 9.98
N GLY A 183 -29.90 -5.46 9.85
CA GLY A 183 -30.74 -4.28 10.08
C GLY A 183 -30.69 -3.28 8.93
N SER A 184 -31.33 -2.13 9.14
CA SER A 184 -31.45 -1.06 8.16
C SER A 184 -31.31 0.32 8.82
N GLY A 185 -31.17 1.37 8.01
CA GLY A 185 -31.04 2.74 8.52
C GLY A 185 -29.87 2.95 9.47
N GLU A 186 -30.14 3.64 10.59
CA GLU A 186 -29.16 3.98 11.63
C GLU A 186 -28.78 2.79 12.52
N ASP A 187 -29.67 1.80 12.66
CA ASP A 187 -29.45 0.58 13.45
C ASP A 187 -28.67 -0.52 12.67
N LYS A 188 -28.11 -0.16 11.52
CA LYS A 188 -27.36 -1.08 10.65
C LYS A 188 -26.06 -1.53 11.33
N ILE A 189 -25.91 -2.83 11.49
CA ILE A 189 -24.68 -3.47 12.00
C ILE A 189 -24.01 -4.25 10.88
N LEU A 190 -22.70 -4.08 10.76
CA LEU A 190 -21.89 -4.79 9.78
C LEU A 190 -21.07 -5.87 10.47
N SER A 191 -21.14 -7.08 9.95
CA SER A 191 -20.27 -8.19 10.34
C SER A 191 -19.22 -8.39 9.26
N GLN A 192 -17.95 -8.20 9.62
CA GLN A 192 -16.83 -8.27 8.69
C GLN A 192 -15.78 -9.26 9.17
N GLY A 193 -15.68 -10.36 8.43
CA GLY A 193 -14.79 -11.47 8.74
C GLY A 193 -15.45 -12.52 9.63
N MET A 194 -14.62 -13.40 10.17
CA MET A 194 -15.04 -14.52 11.02
C MET A 194 -14.01 -14.70 12.14
N ILE A 195 -14.47 -15.03 13.34
CA ILE A 195 -13.58 -15.47 14.42
C ILE A 195 -13.77 -16.96 14.68
N MET A 196 -12.70 -17.63 15.09
CA MET A 196 -12.74 -19.03 15.54
C MET A 196 -11.83 -19.23 16.75
N PRO A 197 -12.16 -20.16 17.66
CA PRO A 197 -11.27 -20.52 18.76
C PRO A 197 -9.92 -20.99 18.24
N VAL A 198 -8.83 -20.57 18.87
CA VAL A 198 -7.48 -20.97 18.43
C VAL A 198 -7.28 -22.49 18.55
N GLN A 199 -7.94 -23.10 19.54
CA GLN A 199 -7.89 -24.52 19.84
C GLN A 199 -8.46 -25.39 18.71
N THR A 200 -9.30 -24.83 17.84
CA THR A 200 -9.76 -25.51 16.61
C THR A 200 -8.61 -25.79 15.64
N PHE A 201 -7.45 -25.15 15.81
CA PHE A 201 -6.27 -25.26 14.95
C PHE A 201 -5.05 -25.74 15.77
N PRO A 202 -4.91 -27.04 16.05
CA PRO A 202 -3.83 -27.59 16.88
C PRO A 202 -2.43 -27.20 16.41
N GLU A 203 -2.21 -27.06 15.10
CA GLU A 203 -0.95 -26.65 14.48
C GLU A 203 -0.54 -25.20 14.80
N ILE A 204 -1.50 -24.35 15.17
CA ILE A 204 -1.28 -22.99 15.66
C ILE A 204 -1.23 -23.01 17.18
N TRP A 205 -2.21 -23.67 17.82
CA TRP A 205 -2.30 -23.76 19.28
C TRP A 205 -1.02 -24.29 19.93
N LYS A 206 -0.43 -25.36 19.38
CA LYS A 206 0.84 -25.92 19.88
C LYS A 206 1.98 -24.89 19.86
N LYS A 207 2.02 -24.01 18.85
CA LYS A 207 3.04 -22.94 18.77
C LYS A 207 2.84 -21.89 19.86
N LEU A 208 1.59 -21.57 20.19
CA LEU A 208 1.28 -20.64 21.27
C LEU A 208 1.55 -21.25 22.63
N GLU A 209 1.21 -22.53 22.83
CA GLU A 209 1.43 -23.24 24.09
C GLU A 209 2.90 -23.23 24.53
N VAL A 210 3.85 -23.41 23.61
CA VAL A 210 5.28 -23.30 23.92
C VAL A 210 5.62 -21.93 24.52
N VAL A 211 5.07 -20.87 23.93
CA VAL A 211 5.27 -19.49 24.43
C VAL A 211 4.54 -19.27 25.75
N ARG A 212 3.31 -19.79 25.89
CA ARG A 212 2.52 -19.71 27.12
C ARG A 212 3.24 -20.38 28.27
N GLN A 213 3.79 -21.58 28.09
CA GLN A 213 4.56 -22.29 29.10
C GLN A 213 5.78 -21.48 29.55
N PHE A 214 6.48 -20.82 28.63
CA PHE A 214 7.60 -19.95 28.97
C PHE A 214 7.17 -18.71 29.76
N ILE A 215 6.04 -18.10 29.44
CA ILE A 215 5.51 -16.94 30.18
C ILE A 215 4.98 -17.39 31.56
N SER A 216 4.38 -18.58 31.62
CA SER A 216 3.77 -19.16 32.81
C SER A 216 4.76 -19.74 33.83
N THR A 217 6.07 -19.67 33.59
CA THR A 217 7.10 -19.96 34.61
C THR A 217 7.56 -18.70 35.37
N GLY A 218 7.09 -17.51 34.96
CA GLY A 218 7.38 -16.24 35.64
C GLY A 218 6.35 -15.87 36.71
N PRO A 219 6.59 -14.78 37.48
CA PRO A 219 5.70 -14.33 38.56
C PRO A 219 4.28 -13.93 38.10
N THR A 220 4.04 -13.85 36.79
CA THR A 220 2.78 -13.45 36.16
C THR A 220 2.01 -14.63 35.56
N ALA A 221 2.33 -15.86 35.96
CA ALA A 221 1.87 -17.09 35.31
C ALA A 221 0.36 -17.28 35.17
N ASN A 222 -0.42 -16.63 36.04
CA ASN A 222 -1.87 -16.74 36.08
C ASN A 222 -2.60 -15.52 35.47
N ASP A 223 -1.88 -14.51 35.02
CA ASP A 223 -2.48 -13.34 34.35
C ASP A 223 -2.72 -13.63 32.87
N VAL A 224 -3.91 -14.15 32.58
CA VAL A 224 -4.36 -14.46 31.21
C VAL A 224 -4.33 -13.21 30.32
N GLY A 225 -4.60 -12.03 30.87
CA GLY A 225 -4.56 -10.76 30.14
C GLY A 225 -3.16 -10.43 29.66
N LEU A 226 -2.17 -10.54 30.54
CA LEU A 226 -0.76 -10.32 30.21
C LEU A 226 -0.21 -11.37 29.25
N ILE A 227 -0.58 -12.65 29.43
CA ILE A 227 -0.22 -13.73 28.50
C ILE A 227 -0.75 -13.42 27.10
N ASN A 228 -2.03 -13.08 26.99
CA ASN A 228 -2.65 -12.74 25.70
C ASN A 228 -1.99 -11.50 25.08
N ALA A 229 -1.72 -10.45 25.86
CA ALA A 229 -1.02 -9.26 25.39
C ALA A 229 0.38 -9.60 24.85
N THR A 230 1.13 -10.47 25.54
CA THR A 230 2.45 -10.92 25.13
C THR A 230 2.40 -11.73 23.84
N LEU A 231 1.46 -12.68 23.73
CA LEU A 231 1.24 -13.44 22.50
C LEU A 231 0.88 -12.53 21.31
N LEU A 232 0.01 -11.55 21.53
CA LEU A 232 -0.35 -10.56 20.50
C LEU A 232 0.85 -9.72 20.06
N ILE A 233 1.78 -9.39 20.96
CA ILE A 233 3.01 -8.66 20.61
C ILE A 233 3.94 -9.57 19.80
N MET A 234 4.20 -10.79 20.27
CA MET A 234 5.13 -11.73 19.62
C MET A 234 4.66 -12.17 18.24
N TYR A 235 3.35 -12.41 18.09
CA TYR A 235 2.75 -12.85 16.84
C TYR A 235 2.05 -11.71 16.09
N ARG A 236 2.34 -10.46 16.45
CA ARG A 236 1.67 -9.29 15.87
C ARG A 236 1.69 -9.35 14.36
N ASP A 237 2.85 -9.61 13.77
CA ASP A 237 3.03 -9.58 12.33
C ASP A 237 2.85 -10.93 11.63
N ARG A 238 2.43 -11.96 12.37
CA ARG A 238 2.18 -13.29 11.83
C ARG A 238 0.88 -13.32 11.03
N ASN A 239 0.97 -13.76 9.78
CA ASN A 239 -0.18 -14.20 8.98
C ASN A 239 -0.27 -15.73 9.05
N TRP A 240 -1.38 -16.26 9.55
CA TRP A 240 -1.60 -17.71 9.67
C TRP A 240 -2.26 -18.33 8.44
N ALA A 241 -2.54 -17.53 7.40
CA ALA A 241 -3.31 -17.97 6.23
C ALA A 241 -2.67 -19.16 5.50
N GLU A 242 -1.36 -19.12 5.27
CA GLU A 242 -0.62 -20.18 4.59
C GLU A 242 -0.73 -21.51 5.33
N VAL A 243 -0.54 -21.50 6.66
CA VAL A 243 -0.63 -22.68 7.52
C VAL A 243 -2.02 -23.34 7.43
N LEU A 244 -3.05 -22.53 7.20
CA LEU A 244 -4.44 -22.97 7.13
C LEU A 244 -4.95 -23.17 5.69
N GLY A 245 -4.09 -22.99 4.67
CA GLY A 245 -4.50 -23.03 3.27
C GLY A 245 -5.51 -21.93 2.87
N VAL A 246 -5.65 -20.88 3.68
CA VAL A 246 -6.53 -19.73 3.39
C VAL A 246 -5.86 -18.85 2.35
N LYS A 247 -6.60 -18.54 1.28
CA LYS A 247 -6.14 -17.65 0.21
C LYS A 247 -6.86 -16.31 0.25
N LYS A 248 -6.30 -15.30 -0.40
CA LYS A 248 -7.06 -14.06 -0.66
C LYS A 248 -7.93 -14.28 -1.89
N TRP A 249 -9.23 -14.09 -1.75
CA TRP A 249 -10.13 -14.01 -2.88
C TRP A 249 -9.73 -12.87 -3.81
N LYS A 250 -9.71 -13.17 -5.10
CA LYS A 250 -9.59 -12.21 -6.17
C LYS A 250 -10.74 -12.50 -7.10
N ASP A 251 -11.43 -11.47 -7.56
CA ASP A 251 -12.39 -11.68 -8.63
C ASP A 251 -11.60 -12.26 -9.80
N GLN A 252 -12.17 -13.31 -10.41
CA GLN A 252 -11.55 -13.97 -11.54
C GLN A 252 -11.51 -12.95 -12.68
N ALA A 253 -10.41 -12.19 -12.78
CA ALA A 253 -9.96 -11.72 -14.07
C ALA A 253 -9.88 -12.96 -14.97
N ALA A 254 -10.12 -12.81 -16.28
CA ALA A 254 -9.99 -13.91 -17.24
C ALA A 254 -8.53 -14.41 -17.30
N GLN A 255 -8.10 -15.12 -16.25
CA GLN A 255 -6.85 -15.85 -16.17
C GLN A 255 -7.11 -17.17 -16.84
N ASN A 256 -7.03 -17.14 -18.18
CA ASN A 256 -6.65 -18.34 -18.87
C ASN A 256 -5.25 -18.69 -18.35
N GLU A 257 -5.10 -19.85 -17.72
CA GLU A 257 -3.81 -20.49 -17.50
C GLU A 257 -3.08 -20.52 -18.84
N LYS A 258 -2.06 -19.68 -19.00
CA LYS A 258 -1.30 -19.53 -20.25
C LYS A 258 0.19 -19.40 -19.91
N PRO A 259 1.07 -19.87 -20.81
CA PRO A 259 2.40 -20.38 -20.48
C PRO A 259 3.38 -19.30 -19.98
N ASP A 260 4.48 -19.79 -19.40
CA ASP A 260 5.52 -19.07 -18.65
C ASP A 260 6.15 -17.87 -19.41
N ASP A 261 6.02 -17.83 -20.73
CA ASP A 261 6.69 -16.88 -21.64
C ASP A 261 6.17 -15.43 -21.56
N ARG A 262 5.10 -15.17 -20.80
CA ARG A 262 4.42 -13.85 -20.72
C ARG A 262 4.89 -12.95 -19.57
N ARG A 263 5.69 -13.48 -18.64
CA ARG A 263 6.20 -12.76 -17.47
C ARG A 263 7.72 -12.76 -17.51
N LEU A 264 8.33 -11.62 -17.16
CA LEU A 264 9.78 -11.57 -16.93
C LEU A 264 10.13 -12.26 -15.60
N GLY A 265 9.21 -12.21 -14.65
CA GLY A 265 9.35 -12.87 -13.36
C GLY A 265 8.37 -12.31 -12.34
N ASN A 266 8.64 -12.59 -11.07
CA ASN A 266 7.91 -11.96 -9.98
C ASN A 266 8.22 -10.47 -9.93
N TYR A 267 7.34 -9.70 -9.29
CA TYR A 267 7.57 -8.29 -8.97
C TYR A 267 8.99 -8.10 -8.37
N PRO A 268 9.81 -7.12 -8.85
CA PRO A 268 11.19 -6.91 -8.42
C PRO A 268 11.35 -6.34 -6.98
N GLY A 269 10.80 -7.03 -5.98
CA GLY A 269 10.73 -6.56 -4.59
C GLY A 269 12.08 -6.36 -3.90
N LYS A 270 13.17 -6.90 -4.46
CA LYS A 270 14.55 -6.66 -4.01
C LYS A 270 15.13 -5.33 -4.50
N VAL A 271 14.54 -4.74 -5.54
CA VAL A 271 15.00 -3.48 -6.14
C VAL A 271 14.18 -2.30 -5.61
N PHE A 272 12.85 -2.45 -5.56
CA PHE A 272 11.94 -1.43 -5.04
C PHE A 272 10.78 -2.05 -4.27
N ARG A 273 10.35 -1.36 -3.21
CA ARG A 273 9.33 -1.84 -2.28
C ARG A 273 7.92 -1.54 -2.78
N ARG A 274 6.96 -2.40 -2.44
CA ARG A 274 5.53 -2.11 -2.59
C ARG A 274 5.07 -1.06 -1.57
N THR A 275 3.94 -0.42 -1.86
CA THR A 275 3.25 0.39 -0.86
C THR A 275 2.57 -0.51 0.18
N ASP A 276 3.16 -0.59 1.38
CA ASP A 276 2.52 -1.24 2.51
C ASP A 276 1.42 -0.32 3.05
N VAL A 277 0.15 -0.71 2.93
CA VAL A 277 -1.01 0.07 3.38
C VAL A 277 -1.90 -0.76 4.31
N MET A 278 -1.92 -0.37 5.59
CA MET A 278 -2.71 -1.05 6.62
C MET A 278 -4.19 -0.64 6.55
N ARG A 279 -5.12 -1.54 6.88
CA ARG A 279 -6.52 -1.13 7.10
C ARG A 279 -6.62 -0.37 8.43
N LEU A 280 -7.52 0.61 8.48
CA LEU A 280 -7.79 1.41 9.67
C LEU A 280 -8.08 0.56 10.92
N GLN A 281 -8.84 -0.52 10.76
CA GLN A 281 -9.19 -1.46 11.81
C GLN A 281 -7.96 -2.16 12.44
N ASP A 282 -6.86 -2.25 11.70
CA ASP A 282 -5.59 -2.83 12.16
C ASP A 282 -4.67 -1.77 12.81
N CYS A 283 -5.16 -0.54 12.98
CA CYS A 283 -4.43 0.58 13.57
C CYS A 283 -5.07 1.04 14.90
N PRO A 284 -5.22 0.19 15.94
CA PRO A 284 -6.02 0.50 17.13
C PRO A 284 -5.48 1.66 17.97
N ASN A 285 -4.21 2.04 17.77
CA ASN A 285 -3.56 3.09 18.52
C ASN A 285 -3.71 4.49 17.86
N LEU A 286 -4.24 4.58 16.64
CA LEU A 286 -4.20 5.79 15.81
C LEU A 286 -4.78 7.03 16.51
N PHE A 287 -5.80 6.85 17.36
CA PHE A 287 -6.44 7.90 18.15
C PHE A 287 -6.22 7.75 19.66
N LYS A 288 -5.32 6.85 20.09
CA LYS A 288 -5.04 6.58 21.51
C LYS A 288 -3.68 7.05 21.99
N LYS A 289 -2.69 7.16 21.09
CA LYS A 289 -1.32 7.52 21.44
C LYS A 289 -0.99 8.92 20.92
N ASP A 290 -0.55 9.79 21.82
CA ASP A 290 -0.29 11.21 21.54
C ASP A 290 0.71 11.46 20.41
N LYS A 291 1.64 10.52 20.21
CA LYS A 291 2.62 10.60 19.12
C LYS A 291 1.99 10.71 17.73
N TYR A 292 0.71 10.39 17.56
CA TYR A 292 0.00 10.50 16.28
C TYR A 292 -0.69 11.84 16.08
N ASN A 293 -0.91 12.61 17.14
CA ASN A 293 -1.68 13.86 17.09
C ASN A 293 -0.98 14.95 16.25
N LYS A 294 0.35 14.88 16.15
CA LYS A 294 1.18 15.86 15.42
C LYS A 294 1.50 15.43 13.99
N LEU A 295 1.12 14.22 13.58
CA LEU A 295 1.48 13.68 12.27
C LEU A 295 0.54 14.24 11.19
N VAL A 296 1.13 14.61 10.06
CA VAL A 296 0.40 15.13 8.89
C VAL A 296 0.31 14.03 7.84
N TYR A 297 -0.88 13.90 7.25
CA TYR A 297 -1.19 12.91 6.25
C TYR A 297 -1.69 13.59 4.98
N GLN A 298 -1.21 13.14 3.82
CA GLN A 298 -1.93 13.34 2.57
C GLN A 298 -3.15 12.41 2.57
N GLU A 299 -4.33 12.99 2.44
CA GLU A 299 -5.58 12.29 2.22
C GLU A 299 -5.85 12.21 0.70
N SER A 300 -6.04 11.01 0.18
CA SER A 300 -6.41 10.79 -1.22
C SER A 300 -7.51 9.75 -1.36
N VAL A 301 -8.30 9.84 -2.43
CA VAL A 301 -9.27 8.81 -2.81
C VAL A 301 -8.55 7.50 -3.07
N LYS A 302 -9.09 6.42 -2.53
CA LYS A 302 -8.70 5.05 -2.89
C LYS A 302 -9.50 4.65 -4.13
N MET A 303 -8.83 4.67 -5.28
CA MET A 303 -9.43 4.19 -6.53
C MET A 303 -9.53 2.65 -6.52
N ASP A 304 -10.52 2.13 -7.24
CA ASP A 304 -10.79 0.70 -7.44
C ASP A 304 -10.31 0.26 -8.83
N GLY A 305 -9.03 -0.09 -8.90
CA GLY A 305 -8.41 -0.57 -10.14
C GLY A 305 -7.51 -1.76 -9.90
N CYS A 306 -6.41 -1.80 -10.64
CA CYS A 306 -5.35 -2.77 -10.43
C CYS A 306 -4.01 -2.04 -10.23
N ALA A 307 -3.27 -2.43 -9.19
CA ALA A 307 -1.97 -1.84 -8.93
C ALA A 307 -1.01 -2.05 -10.11
N MET A 308 -0.41 -0.94 -10.54
CA MET A 308 0.56 -0.86 -11.62
C MET A 308 1.82 -0.13 -11.14
N VAL A 309 2.99 -0.60 -11.55
CA VAL A 309 4.27 0.05 -11.28
C VAL A 309 5.03 0.21 -12.57
N VAL A 310 5.56 1.40 -12.82
CA VAL A 310 6.48 1.68 -13.93
C VAL A 310 7.84 2.01 -13.32
N TYR A 311 8.91 1.36 -13.77
CA TYR A 311 10.24 1.58 -13.22
C TYR A 311 11.26 1.92 -14.30
N PHE A 312 12.27 2.69 -13.91
CA PHE A 312 13.46 3.01 -14.69
C PHE A 312 14.70 2.83 -13.82
N VAL A 313 15.64 2.00 -14.28
CA VAL A 313 16.87 1.67 -13.56
C VAL A 313 18.04 1.67 -14.52
N LYS A 314 19.00 2.55 -14.29
CA LYS A 314 20.28 2.61 -15.02
C LYS A 314 21.13 1.38 -14.75
N LYS A 315 21.91 0.95 -15.75
CA LYS A 315 22.88 -0.15 -15.63
C LYS A 315 23.94 0.10 -14.54
N SER A 316 24.23 1.36 -14.23
CA SER A 316 25.13 1.76 -13.16
C SER A 316 24.54 1.64 -11.75
N CYS A 317 23.22 1.43 -11.61
CA CYS A 317 22.60 1.25 -10.32
C CYS A 317 23.09 -0.06 -9.67
N ALA A 318 23.49 0.00 -8.40
CA ALA A 318 23.96 -1.16 -7.65
C ALA A 318 22.93 -2.32 -7.57
N ARG A 319 21.65 -2.02 -7.80
CA ARG A 319 20.54 -3.00 -7.77
C ARG A 319 20.14 -3.49 -9.15
N PHE A 320 20.78 -3.04 -10.24
CA PHE A 320 20.41 -3.42 -11.60
C PHE A 320 20.46 -4.95 -11.81
N SER A 321 21.47 -5.62 -11.26
CA SER A 321 21.62 -7.08 -11.32
C SER A 321 20.55 -7.87 -10.58
N SER A 322 19.75 -7.21 -9.73
CA SER A 322 18.64 -7.84 -8.99
C SER A 322 17.30 -7.77 -9.73
N LEU A 323 17.26 -7.15 -10.91
CA LEU A 323 16.10 -7.18 -11.78
C LEU A 323 15.93 -8.56 -12.41
N ASN A 324 14.71 -8.86 -12.85
CA ASN A 324 14.46 -10.12 -13.56
C ASN A 324 15.30 -10.18 -14.85
N PRO A 325 15.84 -11.36 -15.20
CA PRO A 325 16.53 -11.54 -16.46
C PRO A 325 15.56 -11.29 -17.61
N LEU A 326 16.07 -10.78 -18.73
CA LEU A 326 15.26 -10.68 -19.93
C LEU A 326 15.36 -11.95 -20.77
N PRO A 327 14.28 -12.35 -21.44
CA PRO A 327 14.33 -13.34 -22.50
C PRO A 327 15.09 -12.80 -23.73
N GLU A 328 15.42 -13.70 -24.65
CA GLU A 328 16.07 -13.36 -25.92
C GLU A 328 15.24 -12.36 -26.75
N LYS A 329 13.90 -12.53 -26.76
CA LYS A 329 12.96 -11.61 -27.41
C LYS A 329 12.26 -10.75 -26.36
N VAL A 330 12.56 -9.46 -26.39
CA VAL A 330 11.99 -8.45 -25.50
C VAL A 330 11.55 -7.23 -26.33
N GLY A 331 10.58 -6.48 -25.82
CA GLY A 331 10.14 -5.26 -26.48
C GLY A 331 11.20 -4.15 -26.40
N PRO A 332 11.21 -3.23 -27.37
CA PRO A 332 12.25 -2.21 -27.50
C PRO A 332 12.26 -1.22 -26.33
N ASN A 333 11.13 -0.98 -25.67
CA ASN A 333 11.07 -0.05 -24.54
C ASN A 333 11.62 -0.67 -23.25
N SER A 334 11.79 -1.99 -23.19
CA SER A 334 12.38 -2.65 -22.03
C SER A 334 13.90 -2.48 -21.95
N VAL A 335 14.59 -2.23 -23.07
CA VAL A 335 16.04 -2.05 -23.13
C VAL A 335 16.34 -0.66 -23.68
N LEU A 336 16.62 0.27 -22.79
CA LEU A 336 16.99 1.64 -23.15
C LEU A 336 18.52 1.81 -23.13
N GLU A 337 19.01 2.87 -23.75
CA GLU A 337 20.44 3.19 -23.71
C GLU A 337 20.90 3.36 -22.26
N GLY A 338 21.82 2.49 -21.82
CA GLY A 338 22.34 2.51 -20.45
C GLY A 338 21.33 2.16 -19.34
N ALA A 339 20.11 1.69 -19.64
CA ALA A 339 19.08 1.47 -18.62
C ALA A 339 18.07 0.35 -18.96
N ARG A 340 17.30 -0.07 -17.96
CA ARG A 340 16.10 -0.89 -18.07
C ARG A 340 14.91 -0.01 -17.74
N PHE A 341 13.88 -0.09 -18.58
CA PHE A 341 12.54 0.35 -18.24
C PHE A 341 11.64 -0.87 -18.14
N GLY A 342 10.65 -0.84 -17.26
CA GLY A 342 9.74 -1.97 -17.11
C GLY A 342 8.42 -1.59 -16.45
N VAL A 343 7.46 -2.48 -16.62
CA VAL A 343 6.09 -2.32 -16.12
C VAL A 343 5.71 -3.57 -15.34
N CYS A 344 5.19 -3.38 -14.13
CA CYS A 344 4.75 -4.46 -13.28
C CYS A 344 3.25 -4.32 -12.97
N SER A 345 2.59 -5.47 -12.83
CA SER A 345 1.39 -5.57 -12.00
C SER A 345 1.78 -5.67 -10.52
N ASN A 346 0.81 -5.85 -9.62
CA ASN A 346 1.11 -6.06 -8.20
C ASN A 346 2.07 -7.23 -7.90
N ASN A 347 2.07 -8.29 -8.71
CA ASN A 347 2.79 -9.53 -8.43
C ASN A 347 3.82 -9.93 -9.47
N VAL A 348 3.72 -9.39 -10.69
CA VAL A 348 4.45 -9.87 -11.86
C VAL A 348 5.11 -8.70 -12.58
N ASP A 349 6.37 -8.89 -12.96
CA ASP A 349 7.09 -8.05 -13.91
C ASP A 349 6.70 -8.46 -15.34
N LYS A 350 6.07 -7.54 -16.08
CA LYS A 350 5.38 -7.85 -17.34
C LYS A 350 6.33 -7.74 -18.52
N ASN A 351 6.27 -8.70 -19.44
CA ASN A 351 6.96 -8.59 -20.72
C ASN A 351 6.19 -7.64 -21.65
N GLU A 352 6.87 -6.69 -22.29
CA GLU A 352 6.27 -5.75 -23.25
C GLU A 352 5.65 -6.44 -24.46
N LEU A 353 6.24 -7.54 -24.92
CA LEU A 353 5.74 -8.32 -26.07
C LEU A 353 4.60 -9.28 -25.69
N GLU A 354 4.06 -9.18 -24.47
CA GLU A 354 2.91 -9.98 -24.06
C GLU A 354 1.75 -9.74 -25.03
N GLN A 355 1.33 -10.79 -25.75
CA GLN A 355 0.10 -10.73 -26.53
C GLN A 355 -1.09 -10.81 -25.58
N ASP A 356 -1.64 -9.65 -25.31
CA ASP A 356 -2.87 -9.45 -24.58
C ASP A 356 -4.02 -10.15 -25.31
N GLY A 357 -4.67 -11.10 -24.63
CA GLY A 357 -5.96 -11.60 -25.09
C GLY A 357 -7.00 -10.48 -25.02
N ALA A 358 -8.15 -10.66 -25.65
CA ALA A 358 -9.21 -9.64 -25.70
C ALA A 358 -9.61 -9.05 -24.32
N ASN A 359 -9.33 -9.73 -23.21
CA ASN A 359 -9.68 -9.30 -21.85
C ASN A 359 -8.48 -8.94 -20.95
N ALA A 360 -7.28 -8.74 -21.52
CA ALA A 360 -6.11 -8.39 -20.72
C ALA A 360 -6.10 -6.90 -20.31
N PHE A 361 -5.48 -6.61 -19.17
CA PHE A 361 -5.29 -5.25 -18.69
C PHE A 361 -4.10 -4.61 -19.39
N LYS A 362 -4.26 -3.38 -19.86
CA LYS A 362 -3.37 -2.69 -20.78
C LYS A 362 -2.23 -1.95 -20.06
N TYR A 363 -1.46 -2.67 -19.24
CA TYR A 363 -0.39 -2.09 -18.42
C TYR A 363 0.69 -1.37 -19.25
N TRP A 364 1.26 -2.05 -20.25
CA TRP A 364 2.28 -1.47 -21.12
C TRP A 364 1.72 -0.35 -22.00
N GLU A 365 0.53 -0.54 -22.58
CA GLU A 365 -0.14 0.50 -23.38
C GLU A 365 -0.33 1.80 -22.58
N ALA A 366 -0.76 1.70 -21.31
CA ALA A 366 -0.90 2.88 -20.45
C ALA A 366 0.45 3.59 -20.22
N ALA A 367 1.53 2.85 -19.98
CA ALA A 367 2.86 3.44 -19.80
C ALA A 367 3.39 4.12 -21.08
N LEU A 368 3.18 3.49 -22.24
CA LEU A 368 3.63 4.00 -23.54
C LEU A 368 2.80 5.20 -24.01
N ARG A 369 1.49 5.22 -23.75
CA ARG A 369 0.61 6.36 -24.05
C ARG A 369 1.08 7.65 -23.37
N HIS A 370 1.71 7.51 -22.19
CA HIS A 370 2.29 8.63 -21.44
C HIS A 370 3.75 8.92 -21.80
N ASP A 371 4.33 8.25 -22.79
CA ASP A 371 5.73 8.36 -23.21
C ASP A 371 6.73 8.23 -22.04
N LEU A 372 6.42 7.32 -21.11
CA LEU A 372 7.25 7.14 -19.91
C LEU A 372 8.68 6.65 -20.19
N PRO A 373 8.96 5.76 -21.17
CA PRO A 373 10.34 5.40 -21.48
C PRO A 373 11.23 6.62 -21.76
N THR A 374 10.76 7.54 -22.62
CA THR A 374 11.49 8.75 -22.99
C THR A 374 11.54 9.77 -21.85
N LYS A 375 10.43 9.97 -21.12
CA LYS A 375 10.40 10.92 -20.01
C LYS A 375 11.30 10.48 -18.85
N LEU A 376 11.29 9.18 -18.52
CA LEU A 376 12.11 8.64 -17.45
C LEU A 376 13.60 8.52 -17.83
N SER A 377 13.94 8.35 -19.12
CA SER A 377 15.35 8.39 -19.55
C SER A 377 15.98 9.78 -19.44
N LYS A 378 15.17 10.83 -19.59
CA LYS A 378 15.57 12.23 -19.35
C LYS A 378 15.61 12.58 -17.86
N LEU A 379 14.94 11.80 -17.02
CA LEU A 379 15.08 11.91 -15.57
C LEU A 379 16.37 11.20 -15.15
N ASP A 380 17.28 11.95 -14.55
CA ASP A 380 18.57 11.42 -14.11
C ASP A 380 18.47 10.57 -12.82
N VAL A 381 17.34 9.87 -12.58
CA VAL A 381 17.00 9.22 -11.31
C VAL A 381 16.53 7.78 -11.51
N ASN A 382 17.04 6.84 -10.71
CA ASN A 382 16.49 5.47 -10.64
C ASN A 382 15.20 5.47 -9.82
N ILE A 383 14.07 5.18 -10.45
CA ILE A 383 12.74 5.42 -9.86
C ILE A 383 11.75 4.30 -10.18
N ALA A 384 10.84 4.02 -9.25
CA ALA A 384 9.64 3.24 -9.49
C ALA A 384 8.39 4.08 -9.16
N ILE A 385 7.58 4.38 -10.17
CA ILE A 385 6.31 5.10 -10.07
C ILE A 385 5.20 4.08 -9.82
N GLN A 386 4.46 4.23 -8.73
CA GLN A 386 3.39 3.34 -8.32
C GLN A 386 2.04 4.06 -8.41
N GLY A 387 1.07 3.37 -8.99
CA GLY A 387 -0.26 3.91 -9.22
C GLY A 387 -1.29 2.81 -9.39
N GLU A 388 -2.52 3.25 -9.65
CA GLU A 388 -3.65 2.39 -9.95
C GLU A 388 -3.97 2.50 -11.44
N LEU A 389 -4.03 1.37 -12.14
CA LEU A 389 -4.58 1.29 -13.48
C LEU A 389 -6.09 1.10 -13.35
N CYS A 390 -6.87 2.03 -13.88
CA CYS A 390 -8.33 2.03 -13.83
C CYS A 390 -8.90 2.14 -15.23
N GLY A 391 -10.13 1.66 -15.42
CA GLY A 391 -10.90 1.86 -16.66
C GLY A 391 -11.66 0.63 -17.12
N ASP A 392 -11.98 0.59 -18.41
CA ASP A 392 -12.79 -0.47 -19.01
C ASP A 392 -12.25 -1.87 -18.66
N ARG A 393 -13.16 -2.79 -18.32
CA ARG A 393 -12.89 -4.19 -17.90
C ARG A 393 -12.08 -4.36 -16.61
N ILE A 394 -11.66 -3.29 -15.95
CA ILE A 394 -10.96 -3.35 -14.66
C ILE A 394 -11.98 -3.07 -13.56
N GLN A 395 -12.20 -4.05 -12.68
CA GLN A 395 -13.05 -3.88 -11.48
C GLN A 395 -14.47 -3.36 -11.79
N GLY A 396 -15.02 -3.73 -12.96
CA GLY A 396 -16.33 -3.26 -13.42
C GLY A 396 -16.36 -1.78 -13.82
N ASN A 397 -15.19 -1.16 -14.07
CA ASN A 397 -15.02 0.25 -14.43
C ASN A 397 -15.78 1.20 -13.48
N ARG A 398 -15.71 0.94 -12.16
CA ARG A 398 -16.41 1.73 -11.13
C ARG A 398 -15.91 3.17 -11.04
N GLU A 399 -14.71 3.45 -11.57
CA GLU A 399 -14.17 4.80 -11.71
C GLU A 399 -14.81 5.58 -12.89
N GLY A 400 -15.56 4.90 -13.76
CA GLY A 400 -16.37 5.53 -14.81
C GLY A 400 -15.55 6.16 -15.95
N LEU A 401 -14.42 5.55 -16.33
CA LEU A 401 -13.68 6.00 -17.52
C LEU A 401 -14.46 5.64 -18.79
N PRO A 402 -14.23 6.34 -19.93
CA PRO A 402 -14.88 6.01 -21.19
C PRO A 402 -14.64 4.55 -21.62
N ASP A 403 -15.60 3.99 -22.34
CA ASP A 403 -15.51 2.62 -22.85
C ASP A 403 -14.24 2.43 -23.72
N GLY A 404 -13.52 1.33 -23.48
CA GLY A 404 -12.25 1.04 -24.15
C GLY A 404 -11.03 1.80 -23.60
N GLU A 405 -11.21 2.77 -22.69
CA GLU A 405 -10.11 3.51 -22.09
C GLU A 405 -9.65 2.89 -20.76
N GLN A 406 -8.33 2.86 -20.57
CA GLN A 406 -7.68 2.54 -19.31
C GLN A 406 -6.56 3.55 -19.07
N ASP A 407 -6.44 4.06 -17.86
CA ASP A 407 -5.45 5.08 -17.52
C ASP A 407 -4.80 4.85 -16.16
N PHE A 408 -3.61 5.44 -15.99
CA PHE A 408 -2.73 5.23 -14.85
C PHE A 408 -2.77 6.44 -13.90
N PHE A 409 -3.13 6.18 -12.64
CA PHE A 409 -3.27 7.19 -11.60
C PHE A 409 -2.21 7.00 -10.52
N VAL A 410 -1.20 7.87 -10.50
CA VAL A 410 -0.06 7.80 -9.57
C VAL A 410 -0.52 8.03 -8.14
N TYR A 411 -0.02 7.23 -7.19
CA TYR A 411 -0.22 7.47 -5.75
C TYR A 411 1.08 7.50 -4.93
N ALA A 412 2.20 7.01 -5.47
CA ALA A 412 3.50 7.03 -4.80
C ALA A 412 4.64 6.90 -5.82
N MET A 413 5.83 7.33 -5.42
CA MET A 413 7.07 7.06 -6.15
C MET A 413 8.14 6.59 -5.17
N PHE A 414 8.99 5.67 -5.61
CA PHE A 414 10.07 5.09 -4.83
C PHE A 414 11.41 5.43 -5.47
N ASP A 415 12.28 6.08 -4.70
CA ASP A 415 13.66 6.37 -5.08
C ASP A 415 14.49 5.09 -4.82
N ILE A 416 14.97 4.49 -5.91
CA ILE A 416 15.65 3.19 -5.89
C ILE A 416 17.06 3.31 -5.32
N ASP A 417 17.71 4.47 -5.47
CA ASP A 417 19.05 4.68 -4.93
C ASP A 417 18.97 4.86 -3.41
N ARG A 418 18.04 5.71 -2.94
CA ARG A 418 17.81 5.99 -1.51
C ARG A 418 17.03 4.89 -0.78
N GLN A 419 16.44 3.94 -1.52
CA GLN A 419 15.56 2.90 -0.96
C GLN A 419 14.43 3.46 -0.09
N ALA A 420 13.86 4.59 -0.51
CA ALA A 420 12.86 5.31 0.24
C ALA A 420 11.73 5.78 -0.68
N PHE A 421 10.53 5.86 -0.12
CA PHE A 421 9.43 6.52 -0.80
C PHE A 421 9.65 8.03 -0.80
N ILE A 422 9.35 8.65 -1.94
CA ILE A 422 9.41 10.11 -2.11
C ILE A 422 8.27 10.75 -1.32
N ASP A 423 8.53 11.92 -0.74
CA ASP A 423 7.53 12.72 -0.02
C ASP A 423 6.26 12.91 -0.89
N PRO A 424 5.04 12.66 -0.37
CA PRO A 424 3.81 12.76 -1.14
C PRO A 424 3.60 14.10 -1.87
N ARG A 425 4.07 15.23 -1.31
CA ARG A 425 3.97 16.55 -1.95
C ARG A 425 4.85 16.62 -3.18
N ARG A 426 6.06 16.03 -3.10
CA ARG A 426 6.98 15.94 -4.23
C ARG A 426 6.46 14.99 -5.29
N VAL A 427 5.77 13.91 -4.90
CA VAL A 427 5.11 12.98 -5.85
C VAL A 427 4.05 13.70 -6.68
N GLU A 428 3.21 14.55 -6.08
CA GLU A 428 2.21 15.34 -6.82
C GLU A 428 2.86 16.25 -7.86
N ILE A 429 3.95 16.94 -7.49
CA ILE A 429 4.71 17.81 -8.39
C ILE A 429 5.32 16.98 -9.53
N MET A 430 6.00 15.88 -9.21
CA MET A 430 6.64 15.02 -10.20
C MET A 430 5.63 14.37 -11.16
N ALA A 431 4.46 13.95 -10.66
CA ALA A 431 3.40 13.42 -11.50
C ALA A 431 2.93 14.49 -12.50
N LYS A 432 2.71 15.73 -12.04
CA LYS A 432 2.34 16.86 -12.90
C LYS A 432 3.42 17.16 -13.94
N ASP A 433 4.69 17.24 -13.54
CA ASP A 433 5.82 17.52 -14.43
C ASP A 433 6.00 16.44 -15.50
N LEU A 434 5.65 15.19 -15.18
CA LEU A 434 5.63 14.07 -16.12
C LEU A 434 4.36 14.00 -16.99
N GLY A 435 3.38 14.87 -16.74
CA GLY A 435 2.07 14.82 -17.41
C GLY A 435 1.23 13.60 -17.04
N LEU A 436 1.46 13.03 -15.85
CA LEU A 436 0.72 11.87 -15.34
C LEU A 436 -0.47 12.32 -14.48
N LYS A 437 -1.58 11.57 -14.58
CA LYS A 437 -2.68 11.71 -13.62
C LYS A 437 -2.23 11.20 -12.25
N HIS A 438 -2.64 11.90 -11.21
CA HIS A 438 -2.47 11.47 -9.83
C HIS A 438 -3.83 11.04 -9.28
N VAL A 439 -3.86 10.09 -8.33
CA VAL A 439 -5.09 9.78 -7.59
C VAL A 439 -5.65 11.07 -6.98
N PRO A 440 -6.99 11.25 -6.90
CA PRO A 440 -7.55 12.49 -6.36
C PRO A 440 -7.06 12.78 -4.94
N VAL A 441 -6.34 13.89 -4.75
CA VAL A 441 -5.86 14.35 -3.44
C VAL A 441 -6.88 15.30 -2.85
N VAL A 442 -7.38 14.95 -1.66
CA VAL A 442 -8.35 15.77 -0.91
C VAL A 442 -7.63 16.90 -0.18
N GLY A 443 -6.48 16.61 0.43
CA GLY A 443 -5.67 17.60 1.13
C GLY A 443 -4.64 17.02 2.07
N TYR A 444 -4.07 17.88 2.91
CA TYR A 444 -3.11 17.53 3.94
C TYR A 444 -3.69 17.86 5.31
N VAL A 445 -3.83 16.85 6.16
CA VAL A 445 -4.58 16.93 7.41
C VAL A 445 -3.83 16.28 8.56
N ARG A 446 -4.04 16.77 9.79
CA ARG A 446 -3.81 15.94 10.98
C ARG A 446 -5.07 15.13 11.23
N LEU A 447 -4.94 13.84 11.52
CA LEU A 447 -6.12 12.98 11.70
C LEU A 447 -7.03 13.46 12.83
N THR A 448 -6.46 14.01 13.90
CA THR A 448 -7.19 14.55 15.05
C THR A 448 -8.01 15.80 14.74
N GLU A 449 -7.78 16.46 13.60
CA GLU A 449 -8.57 17.62 13.17
C GLU A 449 -9.82 17.23 12.40
N ILE A 450 -9.84 16.03 11.83
CA ILE A 450 -10.94 15.55 10.97
C ILE A 450 -11.69 14.36 11.57
N ALA A 451 -11.18 13.77 12.65
CA ALA A 451 -11.72 12.59 13.30
C ALA A 451 -11.24 12.50 14.74
N SER A 452 -12.11 12.02 15.64
CA SER A 452 -11.75 11.67 17.02
C SER A 452 -11.67 10.16 17.23
N SER A 453 -12.14 9.38 16.25
CA SER A 453 -12.23 7.93 16.34
C SER A 453 -12.08 7.24 14.97
N HIS A 454 -11.87 5.93 14.99
CA HIS A 454 -11.96 5.08 13.79
C HIS A 454 -13.33 5.20 13.10
N GLN A 455 -14.40 5.39 13.87
CA GLN A 455 -15.76 5.49 13.33
C GLN A 455 -15.96 6.78 12.53
N ASP A 456 -15.33 7.89 12.93
CA ASP A 456 -15.40 9.16 12.20
C ASP A 456 -14.70 9.05 10.83
N LEU A 457 -13.54 8.40 10.79
CA LEU A 457 -12.87 8.12 9.51
C LEU A 457 -13.70 7.17 8.62
N GLN A 458 -14.36 6.17 9.21
CA GLN A 458 -15.25 5.28 8.46
C GLN A 458 -16.45 6.05 7.88
N LYS A 459 -17.07 6.97 8.64
CA LYS A 459 -18.13 7.85 8.14
C LYS A 459 -17.62 8.74 7.01
N ARG A 460 -16.43 9.32 7.17
CA ARG A 460 -15.78 10.14 6.13
C ARG A 460 -15.55 9.37 4.84
N ALA A 461 -15.05 8.13 4.92
CA ALA A 461 -14.88 7.28 3.75
C ALA A 461 -16.22 6.89 3.10
N ALA A 462 -17.28 6.69 3.89
CA ALA A 462 -18.62 6.39 3.39
C ALA A 462 -19.31 7.56 2.68
N GLN A 463 -18.93 8.80 3.01
CA GLN A 463 -19.40 10.02 2.35
C GLN A 463 -18.58 10.40 1.12
N GLY A 464 -17.36 9.87 1.02
CA GLY A 464 -16.46 10.10 -0.12
C GLY A 464 -16.87 9.34 -1.38
N LYS A 465 -16.23 9.69 -2.50
CA LYS A 465 -16.33 8.93 -3.76
C LYS A 465 -15.21 7.89 -3.84
N GLY A 466 -15.44 6.82 -4.62
CA GLY A 466 -14.50 5.71 -4.79
C GLY A 466 -14.60 4.63 -3.70
N GLU A 467 -13.68 3.66 -3.72
CA GLU A 467 -13.66 2.53 -2.77
C GLU A 467 -13.45 2.98 -1.32
N GLY A 468 -12.81 4.13 -1.12
CA GLY A 468 -12.56 4.71 0.18
C GLY A 468 -11.44 5.75 0.15
N LEU A 469 -10.65 5.81 1.21
CA LEU A 469 -9.59 6.80 1.40
C LEU A 469 -8.25 6.14 1.74
N VAL A 470 -7.16 6.80 1.36
CA VAL A 470 -5.80 6.48 1.78
C VAL A 470 -5.17 7.70 2.44
N PHE A 471 -4.62 7.49 3.63
CA PHE A 471 -3.86 8.47 4.40
C PHE A 471 -2.38 8.08 4.37
N LYS A 472 -1.56 8.93 3.76
CA LYS A 472 -0.10 8.76 3.64
C LYS A 472 0.61 9.76 4.55
N CYS A 473 1.24 9.29 5.63
CA CYS A 473 1.96 10.16 6.55
C CYS A 473 3.22 10.69 5.91
N ILE A 474 3.40 12.02 5.91
CA ILE A 474 4.58 12.66 5.35
C ILE A 474 5.78 12.61 6.31
N ASN A 475 5.52 12.43 7.61
CA ASN A 475 6.56 12.49 8.64
C ASN A 475 7.33 11.17 8.80
N ASP A 476 6.64 10.03 8.70
CA ASP A 476 7.25 8.72 8.96
C ASP A 476 6.88 7.64 7.93
N GLY A 477 6.25 8.03 6.82
CA GLY A 477 6.00 7.16 5.67
C GLY A 477 4.92 6.09 5.86
N ARG A 478 4.29 5.98 7.05
CA ARG A 478 3.20 5.01 7.25
C ARG A 478 2.00 5.34 6.39
N ARG A 479 1.20 4.31 6.10
CA ARG A 479 -0.01 4.44 5.29
C ARG A 479 -1.17 3.66 5.88
N VAL A 480 -2.33 4.30 5.90
CA VAL A 480 -3.58 3.70 6.39
C VAL A 480 -4.65 3.88 5.31
N LYS A 481 -5.39 2.82 5.00
CA LYS A 481 -6.57 2.88 4.15
C LYS A 481 -7.84 2.70 4.96
N VAL A 482 -8.86 3.43 4.58
CA VAL A 482 -10.20 3.37 5.13
C VAL A 482 -11.12 2.97 3.99
N ILE A 483 -11.62 1.73 4.01
CA ILE A 483 -12.49 1.22 2.95
C ILE A 483 -13.92 1.56 3.30
N SER A 484 -14.64 2.18 2.37
CA SER A 484 -16.03 2.57 2.54
C SER A 484 -16.89 1.32 2.72
N ASN A 485 -17.51 1.22 3.90
CA ASN A 485 -18.47 0.15 4.16
C ASN A 485 -19.70 0.25 3.26
N THR A 486 -20.10 1.45 2.86
CA THR A 486 -21.17 1.66 1.87
C THR A 486 -20.77 1.06 0.54
N TYR A 487 -19.56 1.34 0.06
CA TYR A 487 -19.02 0.81 -1.18
C TYR A 487 -18.94 -0.72 -1.18
N LEU A 488 -18.47 -1.33 -0.08
CA LEU A 488 -18.40 -2.79 0.05
C LEU A 488 -19.79 -3.44 -0.08
N LEU A 489 -20.82 -2.82 0.50
CA LEU A 489 -22.19 -3.34 0.45
C LEU A 489 -22.82 -3.18 -0.92
N GLU A 490 -22.67 -2.00 -1.54
CA GLU A 490 -23.21 -1.69 -2.87
C GLU A 490 -22.67 -2.65 -3.94
N HIS A 491 -21.39 -3.03 -3.82
CA HIS A 491 -20.73 -3.90 -4.79
C HIS A 491 -20.63 -5.37 -4.35
N GLY A 492 -21.22 -5.72 -3.20
CA GLY A 492 -21.26 -7.10 -2.69
C GLY A 492 -19.87 -7.71 -2.42
N LEU A 493 -18.96 -6.92 -1.85
CA LEU A 493 -17.54 -7.25 -1.63
C LEU A 493 -17.24 -7.88 -0.26
#